data_AF-A0A9Q3PV61-F1
#
_entry.id   AF-A0A9Q3PV61-F1
#
_cell.length_a   1.000
_cell.length_b   1.000
_cell.length_c   1.000
_cell.angle_alpha   90.00
_cell.angle_beta   90.00
_cell.angle_gamma   90.00
#
_symmetry.space_group_name_H-M   'P 1'
#
loop_
_entity.id
_entity.type
_entity.pdbx_description
1 polymer ?
#
loop_
_entity_poly.entity_id
_entity_poly.type
_entity_poly.pdbx_seq_one_letter_code
_entity_poly.pdbx_strand_id
1 'polypeptide(L)'
;MMTPQHSMVQTPFLPHQKTGLAFLWDQEIPNGQSAHSLWATSPPGSTLNARHIITKKVVSSFESLLTNTPLGGQLADDMGLGKTIQAIALIGTSKERLIENPHFSTPTMIIFPLA
;
A
#
# COMPACT_ATOMS: atom_id res chain seq x y z
N MET A 1 -0.65 3.00 -12.11
CA MET A 1 -0.07 3.06 -10.75
C MET A 1 1.07 4.04 -10.76
N MET A 2 1.12 4.96 -9.79
CA MET A 2 2.17 5.97 -9.67
C MET A 2 3.31 5.38 -8.83
N THR A 3 4.54 5.38 -9.33
CA THR A 3 5.70 4.91 -8.55
C THR A 3 6.08 6.00 -7.56
N PRO A 4 6.18 5.70 -6.25
CA PRO A 4 6.65 6.68 -5.30
C PRO A 4 8.09 7.10 -5.59
N GLN A 5 8.37 8.38 -5.43
CA GLN A 5 9.72 8.93 -5.51
C GLN A 5 10.38 8.78 -4.13
N HIS A 6 11.67 8.42 -4.09
CA HIS A 6 12.46 8.49 -2.87
C HIS A 6 13.87 9.00 -3.18
N SER A 7 14.46 9.69 -2.21
CA SER A 7 15.84 10.15 -2.28
C SER A 7 16.86 9.12 -1.78
N MET A 8 16.39 8.07 -1.09
CA MET A 8 17.24 7.13 -0.34
C MET A 8 17.99 6.12 -1.22
N VAL A 9 17.34 5.53 -2.24
CA VAL A 9 17.97 4.54 -3.12
C VAL A 9 18.42 5.22 -4.41
N GLN A 10 19.73 5.27 -4.63
CA GLN A 10 20.35 5.87 -5.82
C GLN A 10 20.36 4.91 -7.02
N THR A 11 20.19 3.62 -6.79
CA THR A 11 20.18 2.58 -7.83
C THR A 11 18.96 2.76 -8.74
N PRO A 12 19.13 2.79 -10.07
CA PRO A 12 18.00 2.84 -11.01
C PRO A 12 17.13 1.58 -10.93
N PHE A 13 15.82 1.76 -10.81
CA PHE A 13 14.87 0.64 -10.83
C PHE A 13 14.59 0.14 -12.24
N LEU A 14 14.53 -1.19 -12.35
CA LEU A 14 13.99 -1.89 -13.52
C LEU A 14 12.46 -1.74 -13.58
N PRO A 15 11.83 -1.90 -14.76
CA PRO A 15 10.39 -1.70 -14.92
C PRO A 15 9.53 -2.52 -13.96
N HIS A 16 9.86 -3.81 -13.76
CA HIS A 16 9.12 -4.67 -12.83
C HIS A 16 9.27 -4.23 -11.37
N GLN A 17 10.42 -3.68 -11.00
CA GLN A 17 10.66 -3.17 -9.64
C GLN A 17 9.83 -1.92 -9.36
N LYS A 18 9.63 -1.07 -10.36
CA LYS A 18 8.73 0.10 -10.24
C LYS A 18 7.28 -0.31 -10.06
N THR A 19 6.85 -1.36 -10.75
CA THR A 19 5.50 -1.94 -10.61
C THR A 19 5.33 -2.57 -9.23
N GLY A 20 6.28 -3.38 -8.77
CA GLY A 20 6.25 -4.01 -7.45
C GLY A 20 6.25 -2.98 -6.32
N LEU A 21 7.08 -1.93 -6.42
CA LEU A 21 7.10 -0.82 -5.47
C LEU A 21 5.77 -0.05 -5.46
N ALA A 22 5.21 0.26 -6.64
CA ALA A 22 3.93 0.96 -6.71
C ALA A 22 2.77 0.13 -6.14
N PHE A 23 2.81 -1.20 -6.33
CA PHE A 23 1.89 -2.13 -5.70
C PHE A 23 2.02 -2.10 -4.18
N LEU A 24 3.23 -2.25 -3.64
CA LEU A 24 3.46 -2.21 -2.19
C LEU A 24 3.02 -0.89 -1.57
N TRP A 25 3.31 0.23 -2.24
CA TRP A 25 2.89 1.56 -1.79
C TRP A 25 1.36 1.71 -1.74
N ASP A 26 0.65 1.19 -2.73
CA ASP A 26 -0.83 1.20 -2.74
C ASP A 26 -1.41 0.38 -1.57
N GLN A 27 -0.69 -0.64 -1.09
CA GLN A 27 -1.11 -1.46 0.06
C GLN A 27 -0.79 -0.82 1.42
N GLU A 28 0.14 0.13 1.50
CA GLU A 28 0.46 0.84 2.75
C GLU A 28 -0.44 2.05 3.01
N ILE A 29 -1.23 2.47 2.03
CA ILE A 29 -2.15 3.62 2.16
C ILE A 29 -3.57 3.11 2.41
N PRO A 30 -4.25 3.54 3.49
CA PRO A 30 -5.65 3.16 3.76
C PRO A 30 -6.61 3.44 2.61
N ASN A 31 -6.32 4.49 1.83
CA ASN A 31 -7.08 4.93 0.67
C ASN A 31 -6.62 4.29 -0.66
N GLY A 32 -5.72 3.31 -0.62
CA GLY A 32 -5.21 2.62 -1.81
C GLY A 32 -6.31 1.95 -2.62
N GLN A 33 -6.09 1.74 -3.90
CA GLN A 33 -7.09 1.06 -4.74
C GLN A 33 -7.23 -0.42 -4.35
N SER A 34 -6.12 -1.06 -4.01
CA SER A 34 -6.10 -2.48 -3.62
C SER A 34 -6.92 -2.74 -2.35
N ALA A 35 -6.86 -1.82 -1.39
CA ALA A 35 -7.62 -1.82 -0.15
C ALA A 35 -9.15 -1.91 -0.36
N HIS A 36 -9.64 -1.48 -1.52
CA HIS A 36 -11.08 -1.35 -1.80
C HIS A 36 -11.61 -2.27 -2.90
N SER A 37 -10.78 -3.18 -3.41
CA SER A 37 -11.14 -4.07 -4.53
C SER A 37 -12.40 -4.92 -4.30
N LEU A 38 -12.74 -5.22 -3.04
CA LEU A 38 -13.94 -5.97 -2.65
C LEU A 38 -15.15 -5.11 -2.26
N TRP A 39 -15.05 -3.79 -2.41
CA TRP A 39 -16.11 -2.84 -2.06
C TRP A 39 -16.65 -2.17 -3.32
N ALA A 40 -17.95 -2.30 -3.54
CA ALA A 40 -18.67 -1.58 -4.60
C ALA A 40 -19.34 -0.33 -4.02
N THR A 41 -19.16 0.82 -4.66
CA THR A 41 -19.86 2.06 -4.31
C THR A 41 -21.24 2.11 -4.95
N SER A 42 -22.20 2.75 -4.29
CA SER A 42 -23.54 2.93 -4.84
C SER A 42 -23.52 3.90 -6.03
N PRO A 43 -24.47 3.78 -6.99
CA PRO A 43 -24.57 4.69 -8.12
C PRO A 43 -24.72 6.15 -7.66
N PRO A 44 -24.19 7.12 -8.44
CA PRO A 44 -24.35 8.54 -8.13
C PRO A 44 -25.83 8.91 -8.05
N GLY A 45 -26.25 9.52 -6.94
CA GLY A 45 -27.65 9.93 -6.66
C GLY A 45 -28.34 9.17 -5.53
N SER A 46 -27.68 8.18 -4.92
CA SER A 46 -28.12 7.50 -3.69
C SER A 46 -27.27 7.91 -2.49
N THR A 47 -27.76 7.74 -1.26
CA THR A 47 -26.91 7.84 -0.04
C THR A 47 -25.63 7.02 -0.24
N LEU A 48 -24.47 7.65 0.00
CA LEU A 48 -23.14 7.09 -0.24
C LEU A 48 -22.90 5.84 0.60
N ASN A 49 -23.30 4.68 0.07
CA ASN A 49 -23.17 3.40 0.74
C ASN A 49 -22.14 2.56 0.00
N ALA A 50 -21.24 1.91 0.74
CA ALA A 50 -20.35 0.92 0.17
C ALA A 50 -20.86 -0.49 0.53
N ARG A 51 -20.86 -1.39 -0.46
CA ARG A 51 -21.29 -2.78 -0.31
C ARG A 51 -20.12 -3.71 -0.54
N HIS A 52 -19.86 -4.58 0.43
CA HIS A 52 -18.88 -5.65 0.26
C HIS A 52 -19.41 -6.70 -0.74
N ILE A 53 -18.65 -7.01 -1.78
CA ILE A 53 -19.10 -7.82 -2.93
C ILE A 53 -19.48 -9.24 -2.50
N ILE A 54 -18.74 -9.83 -1.56
CA ILE A 54 -18.91 -11.22 -1.12
C ILE A 54 -19.97 -11.31 -0.01
N THR A 55 -19.65 -10.78 1.19
CA THR A 55 -20.52 -10.81 2.38
C THR A 55 -21.83 -10.02 2.26
N LYS A 56 -21.98 -9.17 1.23
CA LYS A 56 -23.12 -8.26 1.03
C LYS A 56 -23.34 -7.24 2.15
N LYS A 57 -22.40 -7.13 3.11
CA LYS A 57 -22.43 -6.11 4.15
C LYS A 57 -22.47 -4.72 3.52
N VAL A 58 -23.34 -3.86 4.03
CA VAL A 58 -23.45 -2.47 3.61
C VAL A 58 -22.94 -1.58 4.75
N VAL A 59 -22.11 -0.59 4.40
CA VAL A 59 -21.70 0.47 5.30
C VAL A 59 -22.21 1.80 4.78
N SER A 60 -22.60 2.67 5.71
CA SER A 60 -23.20 4.00 5.44
C SER A 60 -22.18 5.07 5.05
N SER A 61 -20.89 4.80 5.24
CA SER A 61 -19.80 5.70 4.85
C SER A 61 -18.56 4.91 4.47
N PHE A 62 -17.91 5.32 3.38
CA PHE A 62 -16.64 4.76 2.93
C PHE A 62 -15.49 5.05 3.91
N GLU A 63 -15.56 6.16 4.66
CA GLU A 63 -14.54 6.50 5.67
C GLU A 63 -14.47 5.46 6.80
N SER A 64 -15.59 4.80 7.10
CA SER A 64 -15.63 3.72 8.10
C SER A 64 -14.86 2.47 7.68
N LEU A 65 -14.53 2.33 6.38
CA LEU A 65 -13.70 1.24 5.86
C LEU A 65 -12.23 1.51 6.12
N LEU A 66 -11.80 2.76 5.99
CA LEU A 66 -10.40 3.17 6.09
C LEU A 66 -9.75 2.81 7.43
N THR A 67 -10.55 2.74 8.51
CA THR A 67 -10.07 2.42 9.85
C THR A 67 -9.85 0.93 10.09
N ASN A 68 -10.42 0.05 9.26
CA ASN A 68 -10.37 -1.40 9.44
C ASN A 68 -9.74 -2.14 8.25
N THR A 69 -9.27 -1.44 7.22
CA THR A 69 -8.61 -2.09 6.09
C THR A 69 -7.21 -2.54 6.51
N PRO A 70 -6.88 -3.84 6.40
CA PRO A 70 -5.50 -4.29 6.63
C PRO A 70 -4.56 -3.59 5.65
N LEU A 71 -3.44 -3.09 6.17
CA LEU A 71 -2.37 -2.51 5.39
C LEU A 71 -1.24 -3.52 5.18
N GLY A 72 -0.48 -3.31 4.13
CA GLY A 72 0.62 -4.17 3.72
C GLY A 72 0.21 -5.25 2.73
N GLY A 73 1.19 -5.94 2.17
CA GLY A 73 0.98 -6.93 1.13
C GLY A 73 2.12 -7.92 1.01
N GLN A 74 1.93 -8.92 0.16
CA GLN A 74 2.93 -9.97 -0.08
C GLN A 74 3.61 -9.73 -1.44
N LEU A 75 4.92 -9.51 -1.41
CA LEU A 75 5.74 -9.45 -2.63
C LEU A 75 6.35 -10.83 -2.93
N ALA A 76 5.62 -11.65 -3.69
CA ALA A 76 5.98 -13.03 -4.02
C ALA A 76 6.58 -13.19 -5.43
N ASP A 77 7.37 -12.21 -5.87
CA ASP A 77 8.13 -12.30 -7.11
C ASP A 77 9.19 -13.43 -7.05
N ASP A 78 9.64 -13.92 -8.20
CA ASP A 78 10.76 -14.86 -8.29
C ASP A 78 12.03 -14.35 -7.59
N MET A 79 12.86 -15.28 -7.14
CA MET A 79 14.17 -14.97 -6.54
C MET A 79 15.06 -14.25 -7.57
N GLY A 80 15.88 -13.30 -7.10
CA GLY A 80 16.78 -12.54 -7.97
C GLY A 80 16.18 -11.29 -8.62
N LEU A 81 14.87 -11.05 -8.51
CA LEU A 81 14.23 -9.85 -9.08
C LEU A 81 14.46 -8.54 -8.30
N GLY A 82 15.27 -8.58 -7.24
CA GLY A 82 15.65 -7.41 -6.46
C GLY A 82 14.59 -6.94 -5.46
N LYS A 83 13.81 -7.88 -4.90
CA LYS A 83 12.79 -7.59 -3.86
C LYS A 83 13.34 -6.79 -2.67
N THR A 84 14.60 -7.01 -2.30
CA THR A 84 15.27 -6.26 -1.23
C THR A 84 15.39 -4.76 -1.55
N ILE A 85 15.74 -4.40 -2.78
CA ILE A 85 15.83 -3.00 -3.19
C ILE A 85 14.42 -2.36 -3.17
N GLN A 86 13.39 -3.10 -3.60
CA GLN A 86 12.00 -2.63 -3.51
C GLN A 86 11.55 -2.41 -2.06
N ALA A 87 11.94 -3.29 -1.13
CA ALA A 87 11.62 -3.14 0.30
C ALA A 87 12.34 -1.92 0.92
N ILE A 88 13.61 -1.71 0.62
CA ILE A 88 14.36 -0.53 1.10
C ILE A 88 13.76 0.77 0.52
N ALA A 89 13.39 0.75 -0.75
CA ALA A 89 12.72 1.85 -1.43
C ALA A 89 11.41 2.24 -0.73
N LEU A 90 10.58 1.24 -0.41
CA LEU A 90 9.33 1.41 0.32
C LEU A 90 9.57 2.07 1.68
N ILE A 91 10.53 1.56 2.47
CA ILE A 91 10.90 2.15 3.76
C ILE A 91 11.33 3.62 3.61
N GLY A 92 12.11 3.93 2.57
CA GLY A 92 12.55 5.29 2.27
C GLY A 92 11.37 6.22 1.97
N THR A 93 10.46 5.80 1.09
CA THR A 93 9.27 6.58 0.75
C THR A 93 8.37 6.77 1.98
N SER A 94 8.14 5.72 2.77
CA SER A 94 7.30 5.81 3.95
C SER A 94 7.90 6.81 4.95
N LYS A 95 9.23 6.81 5.16
CA LYS A 95 9.91 7.82 5.99
C LYS A 95 9.76 9.25 5.47
N GLU A 96 9.87 9.49 4.17
CA GLU A 96 9.68 10.83 3.59
C GLU A 96 8.26 11.35 3.86
N ARG A 97 7.24 10.50 3.70
CA ARG A 97 5.85 10.82 4.06
C ARG A 97 5.67 11.16 5.54
N LEU A 98 6.45 10.55 6.43
CA LEU A 98 6.44 10.83 7.86
C LEU A 98 7.04 12.19 8.22
N ILE A 99 8.00 12.69 7.45
CA ILE A 99 8.51 14.05 7.59
C ILE A 99 7.39 15.05 7.31
N GLU A 100 6.53 14.75 6.33
CA GLU A 100 5.36 15.57 5.99
C GLU A 100 4.23 15.43 7.02
N ASN A 101 4.11 14.28 7.69
CA ASN A 101 3.05 13.98 8.68
C ASN A 101 3.63 13.29 9.94
N PRO A 102 4.10 14.05 10.94
CA PRO A 102 4.93 13.55 12.05
C PRO A 102 4.19 12.67 13.08
N HIS A 103 2.89 12.40 12.91
CA HIS A 103 2.11 11.57 13.85
C HIS A 103 2.41 10.06 13.80
N PHE A 104 3.27 9.60 12.87
CA PHE A 104 3.47 8.17 12.58
C PHE A 104 4.95 7.71 12.60
N SER A 105 5.78 8.25 13.50
CA SER A 105 7.16 7.73 13.63
C SER A 105 7.16 6.34 14.29
N THR A 106 7.12 5.29 13.47
CA THR A 106 7.28 3.91 13.93
C THR A 106 8.54 3.29 13.34
N PRO A 107 9.39 2.64 14.17
CA PRO A 107 10.58 1.96 13.68
C PRO A 107 10.21 0.82 12.72
N THR A 108 11.00 0.63 11.65
CA THR A 108 10.88 -0.53 10.76
C THR A 108 11.78 -1.67 11.25
N MET A 109 11.22 -2.86 11.42
CA MET A 109 11.97 -4.08 11.74
C MET A 109 12.02 -5.01 10.53
N ILE A 110 13.23 -5.42 10.13
CA ILE A 110 13.44 -6.41 9.07
C ILE A 110 13.91 -7.71 9.74
N ILE A 111 13.19 -8.80 9.48
CA ILE A 111 13.54 -10.14 9.98
C ILE A 111 13.99 -10.99 8.80
N PHE A 112 15.12 -11.67 8.94
CA PHE A 112 15.66 -12.57 7.94
C PHE A 112 16.33 -13.77 8.63
N PRO A 113 16.38 -14.95 7.98
CA PRO A 113 17.04 -16.13 8.54
C PRO A 113 18.55 -15.90 8.71
N LEU A 114 19.13 -16.47 9.78
CA LEU A 114 20.58 -16.54 9.93
C LEU A 114 21.12 -17.56 8.92
N ALA A 115 22.19 -17.19 8.21
CA ALA A 115 22.92 -18.09 7.32
C ALA A 115 23.81 -19.06 8.10
#